data_AF-A0A428DRN5-F1
#
_entry.id   AF-A0A428DRN5-F1
#
_cell.length_a   1.000
_cell.length_b   1.000
_cell.length_c   1.000
_cell.angle_alpha   90.00
_cell.angle_beta   90.00
_cell.angle_gamma   90.00
#
_symmetry.space_group_name_H-M   'P 1'
#
loop_
_entity.id
_entity.type
_entity.pdbx_description
1 polymer ?
#
loop_
_entity_poly.entity_id
_entity_poly.type
_entity_poly.pdbx_seq_one_letter_code
_entity_poly.pdbx_strand_id
1 'polypeptide(L)'
;MVEEKDSKPEQKEDAKASAEASAQQVVDKAKGLFAAKRKEIIAALVAVAVIIVAFVGYNVIQSQPKSLIGDVKVEFSGYEESGTVTYNSQDIAEKVAEIAYQKVGFNKDQAAGLAKKDPIIYAEVSRDGKLASKLIQAEAMISSVHYEFDKTNGLKNGDEVTFTVTTSSKNSPFKAEKKTFKVENLKEYEKVSASDLLTETPVTFTGLNGSGTITITKNSKDEAYFDFENGRRPRNLKNGDKVTLKVKDVSIDSLKAEGKVVDSKTVEVTVEGLKDAKDVKNLIDVLKKNDAYSKELNKNSTNETYTLEPQGSYIGITTGIGNTSSADIDIITVYKVTRKGSLFTNVSYKYYGFDGYELKDDNLVAKEGIRPIYGGGREDFEALKEELQRKEYHLIEVKKEE
;
A
#
# COMPACT_ATOMS: atom_id res chain seq x y z
N MET A 1 42.11 -54.47 93.62
CA MET A 1 43.09 -55.57 93.59
C MET A 1 42.51 -56.59 92.62
N VAL A 2 43.00 -56.69 91.37
CA VAL A 2 44.16 -57.54 90.96
C VAL A 2 43.82 -58.99 91.30
N GLU A 3 43.61 -59.97 90.39
CA GLU A 3 44.41 -60.53 89.27
C GLU A 3 43.51 -61.57 88.55
N GLU A 4 43.31 -61.58 87.22
CA GLU A 4 43.96 -62.37 86.13
C GLU A 4 43.77 -63.91 86.10
N LYS A 5 43.49 -64.39 84.87
CA LYS A 5 43.59 -65.74 84.23
C LYS A 5 42.35 -66.65 84.30
N ASP A 6 41.92 -67.35 83.24
CA ASP A 6 42.41 -67.59 81.87
C ASP A 6 41.23 -68.16 81.06
N SER A 7 41.01 -67.78 79.79
CA SER A 7 40.24 -68.61 78.84
C SER A 7 40.55 -68.32 77.36
N LYS A 8 41.29 -69.27 76.79
CA LYS A 8 41.52 -69.71 75.40
C LYS A 8 40.74 -69.02 74.25
N PRO A 9 41.42 -68.62 73.14
CA PRO A 9 40.77 -68.23 71.89
C PRO A 9 40.72 -69.42 70.91
N GLU A 10 39.56 -69.71 70.32
CA GLU A 10 39.45 -70.58 69.13
C GLU A 10 38.20 -70.17 68.35
N GLN A 11 38.28 -70.24 67.02
CA GLN A 11 37.28 -69.82 66.01
C GLN A 11 37.27 -68.35 65.60
N LYS A 12 38.25 -67.93 64.80
CA LYS A 12 38.07 -66.83 63.81
C LYS A 12 38.94 -66.91 62.54
N GLU A 13 39.84 -67.89 62.41
CA GLU A 13 40.71 -68.02 61.23
C GLU A 13 40.15 -68.90 60.09
N ASP A 14 39.29 -69.88 60.37
CA ASP A 14 38.85 -70.84 59.33
C ASP A 14 37.79 -70.30 58.34
N ALA A 15 37.02 -69.27 58.71
CA ALA A 15 36.00 -68.68 57.82
C ALA A 15 36.59 -67.76 56.75
N LYS A 16 37.75 -67.15 57.01
CA LYS A 16 38.42 -66.24 56.08
C LYS A 16 39.21 -66.99 55.00
N ALA A 17 39.84 -68.10 55.37
CA ALA A 17 40.53 -68.99 54.43
C ALA A 17 39.58 -69.69 53.43
N SER A 18 38.36 -70.03 53.87
CA SER A 18 37.33 -70.65 53.01
C SER A 18 36.74 -69.68 51.96
N ALA A 19 36.55 -68.40 52.33
CA ALA A 19 36.06 -67.35 51.41
C ALA A 19 37.15 -66.92 50.41
N GLU A 20 38.41 -66.86 50.82
CA GLU A 20 39.55 -66.55 49.95
C GLU A 20 39.83 -67.69 48.95
N ALA A 21 39.72 -68.96 49.39
CA ALA A 21 39.86 -70.12 48.49
C ALA A 21 38.76 -70.21 47.42
N SER A 22 37.52 -69.83 47.76
CA SER A 22 36.39 -69.84 46.82
C SER A 22 36.42 -68.66 45.84
N ALA A 23 36.86 -67.48 46.27
CA ALA A 23 37.14 -66.35 45.38
C ALA A 23 38.29 -66.65 44.40
N GLN A 24 39.36 -67.29 44.89
CA GLN A 24 40.49 -67.70 44.05
C GLN A 24 40.08 -68.75 43.00
N GLN A 25 39.21 -69.70 43.38
CA GLN A 25 38.69 -70.72 42.46
C GLN A 25 37.79 -70.13 41.36
N VAL A 26 37.04 -69.06 41.65
CA VAL A 26 36.25 -68.32 40.65
C VAL A 26 37.17 -67.51 39.72
N VAL A 27 38.20 -66.88 40.27
CA VAL A 27 39.22 -66.14 39.49
C VAL A 27 40.01 -67.08 38.58
N ASP A 28 40.38 -68.27 39.06
CA ASP A 28 41.14 -69.24 38.27
C ASP A 28 40.27 -69.96 37.23
N LYS A 29 38.98 -70.20 37.51
CA LYS A 29 38.01 -70.60 36.48
C LYS A 29 37.80 -69.52 35.43
N ALA A 30 37.74 -68.25 35.83
CA ALA A 30 37.66 -67.13 34.90
C ALA A 30 38.92 -67.05 34.04
N LYS A 31 40.12 -67.13 34.61
CA LYS A 31 41.40 -67.17 33.87
C LYS A 31 41.46 -68.36 32.89
N GLY A 32 40.97 -69.54 33.29
CA GLY A 32 40.89 -70.73 32.42
C GLY A 32 39.96 -70.54 31.22
N LEU A 33 38.78 -69.92 31.43
CA LEU A 33 37.85 -69.55 30.36
C LEU A 33 38.41 -68.46 29.44
N PHE A 34 39.05 -67.43 30.00
CA PHE A 34 39.74 -66.39 29.23
C PHE A 34 40.92 -66.92 28.42
N ALA A 35 41.62 -67.97 28.90
CA ALA A 35 42.71 -68.61 28.17
C ALA A 35 42.21 -69.52 27.03
N ALA A 36 41.17 -70.33 27.28
CA ALA A 36 40.63 -71.29 26.30
C ALA A 36 39.77 -70.64 25.20
N LYS A 37 39.11 -69.51 25.50
CA LYS A 37 38.14 -68.84 24.63
C LYS A 37 38.49 -67.38 24.34
N ARG A 38 39.77 -67.01 24.50
CA ARG A 38 40.30 -65.63 24.40
C ARG A 38 39.83 -64.87 23.16
N LYS A 39 39.85 -65.50 21.98
CA LYS A 39 39.42 -64.87 20.71
C LYS A 39 37.92 -64.60 20.66
N GLU A 40 37.10 -65.53 21.16
CA GLU A 40 35.63 -65.38 21.22
C GLU A 40 35.21 -64.32 22.26
N ILE A 41 35.88 -64.26 23.41
CA ILE A 41 35.59 -63.27 24.47
C ILE A 41 36.05 -61.86 24.07
N ILE A 42 37.22 -61.72 23.44
CA ILE A 42 37.67 -60.42 22.92
C ILE A 42 36.75 -59.94 21.78
N ALA A 43 36.31 -60.83 20.88
CA ALA A 43 35.36 -60.48 19.83
C ALA A 43 34.00 -60.03 20.39
N ALA A 44 33.48 -60.71 21.42
CA ALA A 44 32.25 -60.30 22.11
C ALA A 44 32.40 -58.94 22.81
N LEU A 45 33.52 -58.67 23.48
CA LEU A 45 33.79 -57.39 24.12
C LEU A 45 33.94 -56.23 23.11
N VAL A 46 34.60 -56.47 21.97
CA VAL A 46 34.70 -55.48 20.89
C VAL A 46 33.33 -55.20 20.26
N ALA A 47 32.51 -56.23 20.04
CA ALA A 47 31.14 -56.05 19.54
C ALA A 47 30.26 -55.22 20.50
N VAL A 48 30.35 -55.49 21.81
CA VAL A 48 29.65 -54.71 22.85
C VAL A 48 30.16 -53.27 22.90
N ALA A 49 31.47 -53.06 22.81
CA ALA A 49 32.05 -51.71 22.77
C ALA A 49 31.61 -50.92 21.52
N VAL A 50 31.54 -51.55 20.34
CA VAL A 50 31.04 -50.93 19.11
C VAL A 50 29.54 -50.62 19.23
N ILE A 51 28.74 -51.49 19.85
CA ILE A 51 27.31 -51.22 20.11
C ILE A 51 27.15 -50.06 21.09
N ILE A 52 27.98 -49.98 22.15
CA ILE A 52 27.95 -48.87 23.11
C ILE A 52 28.40 -47.57 22.42
N VAL A 53 29.47 -47.58 21.62
CA VAL A 53 29.92 -46.39 20.88
C VAL A 53 28.91 -45.98 19.81
N ALA A 54 28.25 -46.93 19.15
CA ALA A 54 27.15 -46.65 18.22
C ALA A 54 25.91 -46.12 18.94
N PHE A 55 25.56 -46.65 20.11
CA PHE A 55 24.42 -46.22 20.92
C PHE A 55 24.66 -44.86 21.58
N VAL A 56 25.86 -44.63 22.12
CA VAL A 56 26.32 -43.34 22.66
C VAL A 56 26.45 -42.33 21.52
N GLY A 57 27.07 -42.70 20.39
CA GLY A 57 27.16 -41.84 19.20
C GLY A 57 25.79 -41.46 18.64
N TYR A 58 24.87 -42.42 18.53
CA TYR A 58 23.48 -42.19 18.10
C TYR A 58 22.71 -41.30 19.08
N ASN A 59 22.82 -41.54 20.40
CA ASN A 59 22.18 -40.72 21.42
C ASN A 59 22.80 -39.31 21.52
N VAL A 60 24.10 -39.17 21.29
CA VAL A 60 24.79 -37.86 21.24
C VAL A 60 24.33 -37.05 20.01
N ILE A 61 24.20 -37.67 18.84
CA ILE A 61 23.70 -37.00 17.62
C ILE A 61 22.21 -36.67 17.71
N GLN A 62 21.40 -37.52 18.38
CA GLN A 62 20.00 -37.21 18.65
C GLN A 62 19.80 -36.12 19.72
N SER A 63 20.75 -35.98 20.66
CA SER A 63 20.64 -35.01 21.75
C SER A 63 21.09 -33.60 21.39
N GLN A 64 21.81 -33.41 20.28
CA GLN A 64 22.21 -32.09 19.81
C GLN A 64 21.01 -31.25 19.34
N PRO A 65 21.02 -29.93 19.60
CA PRO A 65 20.00 -29.02 19.10
C PRO A 65 19.86 -29.11 17.58
N LYS A 66 18.63 -29.29 17.09
CA LYS A 66 18.32 -29.42 15.66
C LYS A 66 18.33 -28.06 14.98
N SER A 67 18.91 -28.02 13.78
CA SER A 67 18.82 -26.87 12.89
C SER A 67 17.44 -26.85 12.20
N LEU A 68 16.85 -25.66 12.06
CA LEU A 68 15.61 -25.44 11.30
C LEU A 68 15.89 -24.85 9.92
N ILE A 69 17.08 -24.28 9.73
CA ILE A 69 17.32 -23.35 8.63
C ILE A 69 17.55 -24.00 7.27
N GLY A 70 17.85 -25.30 7.27
CA GLY A 70 17.86 -26.13 6.07
C GLY A 70 16.47 -26.37 5.49
N ASP A 71 15.43 -26.31 6.31
CA ASP A 71 14.05 -26.63 5.92
C ASP A 71 13.23 -25.40 5.51
N VAL A 72 13.76 -24.20 5.76
CA VAL A 72 13.11 -22.93 5.39
C VAL A 72 13.19 -22.75 3.88
N LYS A 73 12.02 -22.77 3.24
CA LYS A 73 11.79 -22.49 1.83
C LYS A 73 11.12 -21.13 1.73
N VAL A 74 11.72 -20.21 0.99
CA VAL A 74 11.22 -18.84 0.81
C VAL A 74 10.66 -18.65 -0.59
N GLU A 75 9.63 -17.84 -0.69
CA GLU A 75 9.07 -17.36 -1.95
C GLU A 75 9.01 -15.84 -1.93
N PHE A 76 9.53 -15.21 -2.99
CA PHE A 76 9.48 -13.77 -3.19
C PHE A 76 8.38 -13.45 -4.20
N SER A 77 7.58 -12.43 -3.92
CA SER A 77 6.47 -12.03 -4.79
C SER A 77 6.27 -10.52 -4.78
N GLY A 78 5.54 -10.00 -5.77
CA GLY A 78 5.27 -8.57 -5.92
C GLY A 78 6.23 -7.88 -6.88
N TYR A 79 6.36 -6.56 -6.72
CA TYR A 79 7.19 -5.71 -7.57
C TYR A 79 8.42 -5.20 -6.82
N GLU A 80 9.42 -4.73 -7.55
CA GLU A 80 10.56 -3.98 -6.99
C GLU A 80 10.10 -2.90 -6.01
N GLU A 81 10.77 -2.78 -4.86
CA GLU A 81 10.45 -1.83 -3.77
C GLU A 81 9.11 -2.05 -3.04
N SER A 82 8.26 -2.97 -3.50
CA SER A 82 7.03 -3.39 -2.83
C SER A 82 6.95 -4.91 -2.59
N GLY A 83 8.04 -5.63 -2.88
CA GLY A 83 8.09 -7.08 -2.83
C GLY A 83 7.93 -7.61 -1.42
N THR A 84 7.47 -8.85 -1.31
CA THR A 84 7.24 -9.55 -0.06
C THR A 84 7.97 -10.89 -0.04
N VAL A 85 8.29 -11.37 1.16
CA VAL A 85 8.77 -12.73 1.38
C VAL A 85 7.75 -13.53 2.19
N THR A 86 7.41 -14.70 1.67
CA THR A 86 6.68 -15.74 2.40
C THR A 86 7.58 -16.95 2.57
N TYR A 87 7.21 -17.84 3.47
CA TYR A 87 7.92 -19.09 3.70
C TYR A 87 6.96 -20.19 4.12
N ASN A 88 7.43 -21.43 4.13
CA ASN A 88 6.70 -22.61 4.59
C ASN A 88 6.49 -22.64 6.12
N SER A 89 5.88 -21.59 6.66
CA SER A 89 5.71 -21.36 8.10
C SER A 89 4.98 -22.48 8.81
N GLN A 90 3.96 -23.07 8.18
CA GLN A 90 3.24 -24.20 8.73
C GLN A 90 4.14 -25.44 8.86
N ASP A 91 4.88 -25.81 7.82
CA ASP A 91 5.81 -26.95 7.86
C ASP A 91 6.87 -26.76 8.96
N ILE A 92 7.40 -25.54 9.10
CA ILE A 92 8.37 -25.22 10.15
C ILE A 92 7.73 -25.34 11.54
N ALA A 93 6.52 -24.83 11.72
CA ALA A 93 5.79 -24.93 12.99
C ALA A 93 5.48 -26.41 13.36
N GLU A 94 5.02 -27.21 12.39
CA GLU A 94 4.77 -28.64 12.58
C GLU A 94 6.07 -29.38 12.93
N LYS A 95 7.18 -29.08 12.24
CA LYS A 95 8.48 -29.67 12.53
C LYS A 95 8.99 -29.31 13.92
N VAL A 96 8.80 -28.06 14.34
CA VAL A 96 9.16 -27.60 15.68
C VAL A 96 8.35 -28.36 16.73
N ALA A 97 7.05 -28.49 16.52
CA ALA A 97 6.16 -29.21 17.42
C ALA A 97 6.52 -30.70 17.51
N GLU A 98 6.69 -31.38 16.38
CA GLU A 98 7.00 -32.81 16.33
C GLU A 98 8.30 -33.13 17.07
N ILE A 99 9.36 -32.34 16.84
CA ILE A 99 10.65 -32.53 17.52
C ILE A 99 10.53 -32.30 19.03
N ALA A 100 9.76 -31.31 19.47
CA ALA A 100 9.53 -31.06 20.89
C ALA A 100 8.75 -32.21 21.57
N TYR A 101 7.71 -32.72 20.93
CA TYR A 101 6.96 -33.88 21.44
C TYR A 101 7.83 -35.14 21.49
N GLN A 102 8.62 -35.42 20.46
CA GLN A 102 9.57 -36.54 20.49
C GLN A 102 10.61 -36.39 21.60
N LYS A 103 11.09 -35.16 21.87
CA LYS A 103 12.09 -34.88 22.91
C LYS A 103 11.62 -35.23 24.31
N VAL A 104 10.34 -35.03 24.62
CA VAL A 104 9.73 -35.40 25.92
C VAL A 104 9.25 -36.86 25.97
N GLY A 105 9.46 -37.61 24.89
CA GLY A 105 9.22 -39.05 24.83
C GLY A 105 7.80 -39.45 24.43
N PHE A 106 7.15 -38.69 23.54
CA PHE A 106 6.04 -39.20 22.72
C PHE A 106 6.58 -40.10 21.61
N ASN A 107 5.78 -41.10 21.21
CA ASN A 107 6.12 -41.89 20.03
C ASN A 107 5.91 -41.09 18.73
N LYS A 108 6.36 -41.63 17.59
CA LYS A 108 6.28 -40.92 16.30
C LYS A 108 4.85 -40.53 15.90
N ASP A 109 3.90 -41.45 16.05
CA ASP A 109 2.51 -41.22 15.62
C ASP A 109 1.82 -40.18 16.52
N GLN A 110 2.05 -40.25 17.82
CA GLN A 110 1.57 -39.26 18.79
C GLN A 110 2.18 -37.87 18.52
N ALA A 111 3.50 -37.80 18.32
CA ALA A 111 4.17 -36.53 18.05
C ALA A 111 3.70 -35.89 16.74
N ALA A 112 3.56 -36.67 15.67
CA ALA A 112 3.06 -36.19 14.38
C ALA A 112 1.58 -35.76 14.46
N GLY A 113 0.74 -36.52 15.16
CA GLY A 113 -0.66 -36.17 15.41
C GLY A 113 -0.80 -34.88 16.20
N LEU A 114 -0.02 -34.71 17.26
CA LEU A 114 -0.03 -33.49 18.08
C LEU A 114 0.49 -32.27 17.30
N ALA A 115 1.56 -32.42 16.51
CA ALA A 115 2.07 -31.36 15.64
C ALA A 115 1.01 -30.86 14.65
N LYS A 116 0.17 -31.77 14.14
CA LYS A 116 -0.96 -31.48 13.23
C LYS A 116 -2.26 -31.12 13.95
N LYS A 117 -2.23 -30.97 15.28
CA LYS A 117 -3.39 -30.65 16.13
C LYS A 117 -4.54 -31.65 15.98
N ASP A 118 -4.23 -32.94 15.85
CA ASP A 118 -5.23 -34.01 15.80
C ASP A 118 -6.01 -34.06 17.14
N PRO A 119 -7.35 -33.89 17.12
CA PRO A 119 -8.14 -33.81 18.33
C PRO A 119 -8.26 -35.15 19.07
N ILE A 120 -8.15 -36.29 18.36
CA ILE A 120 -8.24 -37.62 18.94
C ILE A 120 -6.95 -37.92 19.71
N ILE A 121 -5.81 -37.70 19.07
CA ILE A 121 -4.50 -37.90 19.70
C ILE A 121 -4.35 -36.95 20.89
N TYR A 122 -4.77 -35.69 20.75
CA TYR A 122 -4.76 -34.73 21.86
C TYR A 122 -5.59 -35.24 23.04
N ALA A 123 -6.84 -35.68 22.81
CA ALA A 123 -7.70 -36.20 23.87
C ALA A 123 -7.13 -37.46 24.55
N GLU A 124 -6.47 -38.34 23.80
CA GLU A 124 -5.80 -39.53 24.34
C GLU A 124 -4.67 -39.14 25.30
N VAL A 125 -3.76 -38.26 24.87
CA VAL A 125 -2.59 -37.91 25.67
C VAL A 125 -2.92 -37.01 26.86
N SER A 126 -3.96 -36.16 26.76
CA SER A 126 -4.34 -35.24 27.85
C SER A 126 -5.05 -35.95 29.00
N ARG A 127 -5.64 -37.13 28.78
CA ARG A 127 -6.36 -37.90 29.81
C ARG A 127 -5.44 -38.78 30.66
N ASP A 128 -4.26 -39.13 30.16
CA ASP A 128 -3.23 -39.82 30.94
C ASP A 128 -2.36 -38.80 31.69
N GLY A 129 -2.33 -38.89 33.03
CA GLY A 129 -1.62 -37.89 33.85
C GLY A 129 -0.11 -37.80 33.58
N LYS A 130 0.54 -38.90 33.16
CA LYS A 130 1.97 -38.89 32.81
C LYS A 130 2.20 -38.26 31.44
N LEU A 131 1.35 -38.57 30.45
CA LEU A 131 1.44 -37.99 29.11
C LEU A 131 1.04 -36.51 29.11
N ALA A 132 0.04 -36.11 29.89
CA ALA A 132 -0.35 -34.72 30.07
C ALA A 132 0.81 -33.86 30.62
N SER A 133 1.57 -34.38 31.57
CA SER A 133 2.77 -33.70 32.10
C SER A 133 3.86 -33.53 31.03
N LYS A 134 4.05 -34.53 30.14
CA LYS A 134 4.96 -34.42 28.99
C LYS A 134 4.48 -33.40 27.97
N LEU A 135 3.17 -33.33 27.73
CA LEU A 135 2.57 -32.37 26.80
C LEU A 135 2.86 -30.93 27.24
N ILE A 136 2.69 -30.61 28.52
CA ILE A 136 3.04 -29.28 29.08
C ILE A 136 4.52 -28.96 28.87
N GLN A 137 5.41 -29.94 29.07
CA GLN A 137 6.85 -29.75 28.85
C GLN A 137 7.16 -29.50 27.36
N ALA A 138 6.51 -30.21 26.44
CA ALA A 138 6.69 -30.00 25.00
C ALA A 138 6.17 -28.61 24.58
N GLU A 139 5.02 -28.17 25.07
CA GLU A 139 4.49 -26.83 24.79
C GLU A 139 5.41 -25.72 25.30
N ALA A 140 6.03 -25.91 26.46
CA ALA A 140 7.07 -25.01 26.97
C ALA A 140 8.32 -25.00 26.06
N MET A 141 8.71 -26.15 25.49
CA MET A 141 9.80 -26.21 24.51
C MET A 141 9.43 -25.50 23.20
N ILE A 142 8.23 -25.73 22.66
CA ILE A 142 7.73 -25.11 21.43
C ILE A 142 7.72 -23.59 21.59
N SER A 143 7.14 -23.08 22.69
CA SER A 143 7.07 -21.65 22.98
C SER A 143 8.43 -21.01 23.28
N SER A 144 9.46 -21.81 23.61
CA SER A 144 10.81 -21.27 23.81
C SER A 144 11.53 -20.91 22.51
N VAL A 145 11.01 -21.33 21.36
CA VAL A 145 11.62 -21.13 20.04
C VAL A 145 10.89 -20.04 19.30
N HIS A 146 11.61 -19.03 18.84
CA HIS A 146 11.06 -17.94 18.05
C HIS A 146 11.80 -17.90 16.73
N TYR A 147 11.07 -17.61 15.65
CA TYR A 147 11.67 -17.46 14.34
C TYR A 147 10.96 -16.39 13.53
N GLU A 148 11.75 -15.55 12.88
CA GLU A 148 11.26 -14.37 12.16
C GLU A 148 12.21 -13.96 11.04
N PHE A 149 11.69 -13.17 10.11
CA PHE A 149 12.49 -12.40 9.16
C PHE A 149 12.68 -10.98 9.70
N ASP A 150 13.86 -10.41 9.48
CA ASP A 150 14.16 -9.00 9.74
C ASP A 150 13.32 -8.04 8.89
N LYS A 151 12.95 -8.45 7.67
CA LYS A 151 12.11 -7.68 6.75
C LYS A 151 11.22 -8.62 5.93
N THR A 152 9.91 -8.33 5.86
CA THR A 152 8.93 -9.16 5.15
C THR A 152 8.27 -8.47 3.95
N ASN A 153 8.44 -7.17 3.81
CA ASN A 153 7.82 -6.35 2.76
C ASN A 153 8.75 -5.20 2.34
N GLY A 154 8.39 -4.49 1.26
CA GLY A 154 9.19 -3.39 0.72
C GLY A 154 10.53 -3.87 0.16
N LEU A 155 10.58 -5.11 -0.33
CA LEU A 155 11.77 -5.76 -0.84
C LEU A 155 12.05 -5.35 -2.28
N LYS A 156 13.33 -5.37 -2.66
CA LYS A 156 13.81 -5.20 -4.05
C LYS A 156 14.76 -6.34 -4.43
N ASN A 157 14.95 -6.61 -5.72
CA ASN A 157 15.90 -7.63 -6.14
C ASN A 157 17.31 -7.27 -5.67
N GLY A 158 18.02 -8.24 -5.13
CA GLY A 158 19.33 -8.07 -4.53
C GLY A 158 19.32 -7.65 -3.05
N ASP A 159 18.16 -7.32 -2.46
CA ASP A 159 18.06 -7.22 -1.00
C ASP A 159 18.44 -8.55 -0.35
N GLU A 160 18.98 -8.47 0.86
CA GLU A 160 19.22 -9.62 1.72
C GLU A 160 18.21 -9.59 2.87
N VAL A 161 17.47 -10.69 3.06
CA VAL A 161 16.56 -10.89 4.20
C VAL A 161 17.07 -12.03 5.06
N THR A 162 17.09 -11.84 6.37
CA THR A 162 17.66 -12.80 7.32
C THR A 162 16.56 -13.47 8.12
N PHE A 163 16.44 -14.79 7.95
CA PHE A 163 15.65 -15.62 8.85
C PHE A 163 16.49 -15.93 10.10
N THR A 164 15.94 -15.61 11.26
CA THR A 164 16.62 -15.81 12.56
C THR A 164 15.81 -16.78 13.40
N VAL A 165 16.46 -17.79 13.95
CA VAL A 165 15.93 -18.70 14.96
C VAL A 165 16.57 -18.36 16.30
N THR A 166 15.76 -17.97 17.28
CA THR A 166 16.20 -17.72 18.65
C THR A 166 15.53 -18.69 19.63
N THR A 167 16.20 -18.90 20.77
CA THR A 167 15.69 -19.78 21.82
C THR A 167 15.85 -19.11 23.18
N SER A 168 14.79 -19.06 23.98
CA SER A 168 14.83 -18.51 25.34
C SER A 168 15.30 -19.53 26.41
N SER A 169 15.43 -20.80 26.03
CA SER A 169 15.84 -21.89 26.92
C SER A 169 17.25 -22.41 26.61
N LYS A 170 18.08 -22.55 27.65
CA LYS A 170 19.43 -23.17 27.55
C LYS A 170 19.40 -24.65 27.14
N ASN A 171 18.25 -25.32 27.35
CA ASN A 171 18.04 -26.73 27.03
C ASN A 171 17.14 -26.90 25.80
N SER A 172 17.03 -25.86 24.95
CA SER A 172 16.20 -25.92 23.75
C SER A 172 16.61 -27.09 22.85
N PRO A 173 15.66 -27.86 22.31
CA PRO A 173 15.95 -28.88 21.30
C PRO A 173 16.34 -28.27 19.94
N PHE A 174 16.36 -26.95 19.80
CA PHE A 174 16.70 -26.23 18.57
C PHE A 174 17.94 -25.37 18.73
N LYS A 175 18.71 -25.28 17.66
CA LYS A 175 19.89 -24.43 17.58
C LYS A 175 19.46 -22.99 17.32
N ALA A 176 20.01 -22.03 18.07
CA ALA A 176 19.92 -20.62 17.70
C ALA A 176 20.85 -20.36 16.49
N GLU A 177 20.30 -19.88 15.39
CA GLU A 177 21.00 -19.74 14.12
C GLU A 177 20.31 -18.73 13.19
N LYS A 178 21.00 -18.32 12.13
CA LYS A 178 20.49 -17.37 11.14
C LYS A 178 20.91 -17.77 9.73
N LYS A 179 20.10 -17.41 8.73
CA LYS A 179 20.35 -17.65 7.30
C LYS A 179 19.80 -16.49 6.52
N THR A 180 20.64 -16.01 5.64
CA THR A 180 20.33 -14.91 4.75
C THR A 180 19.87 -15.48 3.42
N PHE A 181 18.78 -14.93 2.90
CA PHE A 181 18.24 -15.20 1.58
C PHE A 181 18.37 -13.94 0.75
N LYS A 182 18.85 -14.10 -0.48
CA LYS A 182 18.90 -13.02 -1.45
C LYS A 182 17.56 -12.95 -2.18
N VAL A 183 16.96 -11.77 -2.21
CA VAL A 183 15.70 -11.50 -2.91
C VAL A 183 15.95 -11.51 -4.41
N GLU A 184 15.19 -12.33 -5.13
CA GLU A 184 15.29 -12.47 -6.58
C GLU A 184 13.90 -12.68 -7.21
N ASN A 185 13.77 -12.39 -8.51
CA ASN A 185 12.56 -12.59 -9.32
C ASN A 185 11.34 -11.72 -8.95
N LEU A 186 11.54 -10.59 -8.26
CA LEU A 186 10.50 -9.56 -8.18
C LEU A 186 10.29 -8.91 -9.54
N LYS A 187 9.04 -8.53 -9.84
CA LYS A 187 8.68 -7.88 -11.11
C LYS A 187 9.14 -6.42 -11.11
N GLU A 188 9.64 -5.94 -12.23
CA GLU A 188 9.87 -4.51 -12.40
C GLU A 188 8.53 -3.78 -12.63
N TYR A 189 8.44 -2.55 -12.13
CA TYR A 189 7.33 -1.66 -12.47
C TYR A 189 7.45 -1.18 -13.92
N GLU A 190 6.33 -1.20 -14.64
CA GLU A 190 6.22 -0.49 -15.92
C GLU A 190 6.29 1.02 -15.64
N LYS A 191 7.23 1.71 -16.27
CA LYS A 191 7.33 3.16 -16.17
C LYS A 191 6.37 3.80 -17.17
N VAL A 192 5.45 4.61 -16.67
CA VAL A 192 4.55 5.41 -17.50
C VAL A 192 4.85 6.88 -17.26
N SER A 193 4.87 7.69 -18.32
CA SER A 193 5.05 9.11 -18.16
C SER A 193 3.73 9.80 -17.79
N ALA A 194 3.80 10.93 -17.10
CA ALA A 194 2.62 11.78 -16.91
C ALA A 194 2.04 12.26 -18.26
N SER A 195 2.84 12.29 -19.34
CA SER A 195 2.32 12.60 -20.68
C SER A 195 1.51 11.44 -21.26
N ASP A 196 1.91 10.20 -21.03
CA ASP A 196 1.16 9.02 -21.50
C ASP A 196 -0.23 8.95 -20.85
N LEU A 197 -0.33 9.34 -19.57
CA LEU A 197 -1.61 9.40 -18.85
C LEU A 197 -2.61 10.42 -19.43
N LEU A 198 -2.14 11.43 -20.19
CA LEU A 198 -3.02 12.35 -20.92
C LEU A 198 -3.72 11.68 -22.10
N THR A 199 -3.24 10.53 -22.57
CA THR A 199 -3.96 9.75 -23.60
C THR A 199 -5.22 9.08 -23.03
N GLU A 200 -5.19 8.74 -21.74
CA GLU A 200 -6.32 8.13 -21.03
C GLU A 200 -7.26 9.17 -20.40
N THR A 201 -6.69 10.28 -19.92
CA THR A 201 -7.44 11.40 -19.29
C THR A 201 -7.09 12.73 -19.97
N PRO A 202 -7.51 12.90 -21.25
CA PRO A 202 -7.13 14.06 -22.04
C PRO A 202 -7.71 15.34 -21.48
N VAL A 203 -7.11 16.46 -21.87
CA VAL A 203 -7.59 17.80 -21.51
C VAL A 203 -8.26 18.49 -22.69
N THR A 204 -9.24 19.33 -22.38
CA THR A 204 -9.94 20.14 -23.38
C THR A 204 -9.91 21.60 -22.95
N PHE A 205 -9.62 22.48 -23.91
CA PHE A 205 -9.69 23.92 -23.70
C PHE A 205 -11.05 24.42 -24.17
N THR A 206 -11.69 25.26 -23.38
CA THR A 206 -13.03 25.82 -23.65
C THR A 206 -13.02 27.32 -23.39
N GLY A 207 -13.77 28.07 -24.20
CA GLY A 207 -13.85 29.52 -24.12
C GLY A 207 -13.26 30.19 -25.36
N LEU A 208 -12.92 31.46 -25.24
CA LEU A 208 -12.25 32.23 -26.29
C LEU A 208 -10.82 32.55 -25.87
N ASN A 209 -9.98 32.93 -26.83
CA ASN A 209 -8.60 33.29 -26.57
C ASN A 209 -8.52 34.51 -25.62
N GLY A 210 -7.85 34.36 -24.48
CA GLY A 210 -7.81 35.35 -23.39
C GLY A 210 -8.93 35.20 -22.36
N SER A 211 -9.85 34.27 -22.56
CA SER A 211 -10.97 33.95 -21.68
C SER A 211 -11.24 32.45 -21.70
N GLY A 212 -10.19 31.64 -21.79
CA GLY A 212 -10.27 30.20 -21.83
C GLY A 212 -10.18 29.55 -20.45
N THR A 213 -10.56 28.28 -20.38
CA THR A 213 -10.30 27.40 -19.26
C THR A 213 -9.98 25.99 -19.76
N ILE A 214 -9.53 25.13 -18.85
CA ILE A 214 -9.13 23.74 -19.10
C ILE A 214 -10.04 22.79 -18.34
N THR A 215 -10.56 21.76 -19.00
CA THR A 215 -11.30 20.65 -18.39
C THR A 215 -10.48 19.37 -18.52
N ILE A 216 -10.46 18.54 -17.48
CA ILE A 216 -9.86 17.20 -17.53
C ILE A 216 -10.98 16.19 -17.85
N THR A 217 -10.82 15.41 -18.90
CA THR A 217 -11.76 14.36 -19.28
C THR A 217 -11.47 13.11 -18.47
N LYS A 218 -12.53 12.44 -18.01
CA LYS A 218 -12.42 11.16 -17.31
C LYS A 218 -12.14 10.01 -18.29
N ASN A 219 -11.40 9.01 -17.83
CA ASN A 219 -11.15 7.78 -18.57
C ASN A 219 -12.40 6.87 -18.60
N SER A 220 -12.26 5.69 -19.21
CA SER A 220 -13.34 4.69 -19.31
C SER A 220 -13.79 4.09 -17.97
N LYS A 221 -13.04 4.32 -16.88
CA LYS A 221 -13.37 3.90 -15.51
C LYS A 221 -14.02 5.03 -14.69
N ASP A 222 -14.40 6.14 -15.33
CA ASP A 222 -14.93 7.36 -14.68
C ASP A 222 -13.91 8.04 -13.73
N GLU A 223 -12.61 7.83 -13.97
CA GLU A 223 -11.52 8.40 -13.18
C GLU A 223 -10.84 9.55 -13.94
N ALA A 224 -10.34 10.55 -13.21
CA ALA A 224 -9.46 11.58 -13.76
C ALA A 224 -8.13 11.52 -13.02
N TYR A 225 -7.03 11.26 -13.73
CA TYR A 225 -5.71 11.06 -13.11
C TYR A 225 -5.07 12.34 -12.63
N PHE A 226 -5.51 13.49 -13.13
CA PHE A 226 -4.89 14.77 -12.85
C PHE A 226 -5.74 15.68 -11.96
N ASP A 227 -5.05 16.50 -11.20
CA ASP A 227 -5.52 17.75 -10.62
C ASP A 227 -4.67 18.92 -11.11
N PHE A 228 -5.12 20.14 -10.85
CA PHE A 228 -4.32 21.34 -11.10
C PHE A 228 -3.29 21.51 -9.98
N GLU A 229 -2.05 21.88 -10.32
CA GLU A 229 -0.95 21.98 -9.35
C GLU A 229 -1.30 22.87 -8.14
N ASN A 230 -1.99 23.99 -8.39
CA ASN A 230 -2.41 24.95 -7.36
C ASN A 230 -3.78 24.63 -6.73
N GLY A 231 -4.34 23.44 -6.99
CA GLY A 231 -5.67 23.02 -6.53
C GLY A 231 -6.84 23.84 -7.10
N ARG A 232 -6.56 24.78 -8.00
CA ARG A 232 -7.55 25.66 -8.63
C ARG A 232 -7.48 25.53 -10.14
N ARG A 233 -8.65 25.37 -10.75
CA ARG A 233 -8.82 25.37 -12.20
C ARG A 233 -8.43 26.74 -12.78
N PRO A 234 -7.45 26.82 -13.68
CA PRO A 234 -7.09 28.07 -14.33
C PRO A 234 -8.24 28.63 -15.17
N ARG A 235 -8.32 29.96 -15.19
CA ARG A 235 -9.25 30.76 -15.98
C ARG A 235 -8.47 31.83 -16.71
N ASN A 236 -9.10 32.46 -17.70
CA ASN A 236 -8.52 33.52 -18.52
C ASN A 236 -7.31 33.07 -19.34
N LEU A 237 -7.31 31.79 -19.72
CA LEU A 237 -6.26 31.20 -20.54
C LEU A 237 -6.31 31.76 -21.96
N LYS A 238 -5.12 31.94 -22.56
CA LYS A 238 -4.92 32.26 -23.97
C LYS A 238 -4.04 31.21 -24.64
N ASN A 239 -4.09 31.15 -25.97
CA ASN A 239 -3.21 30.26 -26.74
C ASN A 239 -1.74 30.55 -26.42
N GLY A 240 -0.97 29.49 -26.21
CA GLY A 240 0.44 29.56 -25.82
C GLY A 240 0.69 29.64 -24.32
N ASP A 241 -0.34 29.81 -23.48
CA ASP A 241 -0.19 29.66 -22.04
C ASP A 241 0.18 28.22 -21.68
N LYS A 242 0.87 28.04 -20.55
CA LYS A 242 1.28 26.74 -20.02
C LYS A 242 0.52 26.45 -18.74
N VAL A 243 -0.04 25.25 -18.64
CA VAL A 243 -0.77 24.79 -17.45
C VAL A 243 -0.10 23.53 -16.91
N THR A 244 0.32 23.57 -15.65
CA THR A 244 0.87 22.39 -14.96
C THR A 244 -0.25 21.57 -14.32
N LEU A 245 -0.27 20.29 -14.65
CA LEU A 245 -1.14 19.28 -14.08
C LEU A 245 -0.33 18.37 -13.15
N LYS A 246 -0.94 17.96 -12.05
CA LYS A 246 -0.36 17.03 -11.08
C LYS A 246 -1.13 15.72 -11.10
N VAL A 247 -0.43 14.59 -11.19
CA VAL A 247 -1.04 13.27 -11.00
C VAL A 247 -1.52 13.15 -9.56
N LYS A 248 -2.78 12.76 -9.37
CA LYS A 248 -3.38 12.58 -8.04
C LYS A 248 -2.69 11.47 -7.27
N ASP A 249 -2.53 11.66 -5.96
CA ASP A 249 -1.91 10.65 -5.11
C ASP A 249 -2.70 9.33 -5.12
N VAL A 250 -4.04 9.39 -5.11
CA VAL A 250 -4.91 8.20 -5.26
C VAL A 250 -4.68 7.47 -6.59
N SER A 251 -4.42 8.20 -7.67
CA SER A 251 -4.13 7.60 -8.98
C SER A 251 -2.76 6.96 -9.02
N ILE A 252 -1.77 7.51 -8.33
CA ILE A 252 -0.44 6.89 -8.18
C ILE A 252 -0.57 5.53 -7.47
N ASP A 253 -1.38 5.45 -6.41
CA ASP A 253 -1.58 4.20 -5.67
C ASP A 253 -2.31 3.15 -6.52
N SER A 254 -3.35 3.55 -7.26
CA SER A 254 -4.03 2.65 -8.22
C SER A 254 -3.08 2.15 -9.31
N LEU A 255 -2.26 3.03 -9.90
CA LEU A 255 -1.28 2.64 -10.91
C LEU A 255 -0.25 1.65 -10.37
N LYS A 256 0.23 1.86 -9.13
CA LYS A 256 1.14 0.92 -8.47
C LYS A 256 0.52 -0.45 -8.25
N ALA A 257 -0.76 -0.52 -7.91
CA ALA A 257 -1.47 -1.79 -7.79
C ALA A 257 -1.58 -2.53 -9.13
N GLU A 258 -1.64 -1.78 -10.25
CA GLU A 258 -1.63 -2.31 -11.62
C GLU A 258 -0.22 -2.64 -12.13
N GLY A 259 0.84 -2.43 -11.34
CA GLY A 259 2.22 -2.69 -11.75
C GLY A 259 2.85 -1.57 -12.55
N LYS A 260 2.32 -0.34 -12.45
CA LYS A 260 2.84 0.86 -13.11
C LYS A 260 3.38 1.87 -12.10
N VAL A 261 4.40 2.61 -12.49
CA VAL A 261 4.93 3.75 -11.72
C VAL A 261 5.09 4.96 -12.62
N VAL A 262 4.66 6.12 -12.12
CA VAL A 262 4.86 7.39 -12.83
C VAL A 262 6.30 7.87 -12.67
N ASP A 263 6.94 8.25 -13.77
CA ASP A 263 8.31 8.81 -13.76
C ASP A 263 8.36 10.27 -13.25
N SER A 264 7.27 11.00 -13.44
CA SER A 264 7.04 12.38 -13.01
C SER A 264 5.63 12.50 -12.45
N LYS A 265 5.49 13.30 -11.40
CA LYS A 265 4.18 13.61 -10.82
C LYS A 265 3.47 14.76 -11.52
N THR A 266 4.13 15.43 -12.46
CA THR A 266 3.61 16.62 -13.13
C THR A 266 3.83 16.56 -14.63
N VAL A 267 2.90 17.16 -15.37
CA VAL A 267 2.99 17.38 -16.82
C VAL A 267 2.51 18.79 -17.15
N GLU A 268 3.20 19.45 -18.07
CA GLU A 268 2.81 20.75 -18.58
C GLU A 268 2.05 20.57 -19.89
N VAL A 269 0.88 21.20 -20.01
CA VAL A 269 0.11 21.26 -21.26
C VAL A 269 0.09 22.69 -21.78
N THR A 270 0.29 22.84 -23.09
CA THR A 270 0.19 24.14 -23.75
C THR A 270 -1.25 24.37 -24.19
N VAL A 271 -1.78 25.55 -23.90
CA VAL A 271 -3.12 25.97 -24.30
C VAL A 271 -3.13 26.22 -25.80
N GLU A 272 -4.02 25.51 -26.50
CA GLU A 272 -4.16 25.60 -27.94
C GLU A 272 -5.63 25.52 -28.36
N GLY A 273 -5.94 25.98 -29.57
CA GLY A 273 -7.26 25.85 -30.17
C GLY A 273 -8.33 26.81 -29.63
N LEU A 274 -8.00 27.76 -28.76
CA LEU A 274 -8.95 28.80 -28.35
C LEU A 274 -9.17 29.80 -29.50
N LYS A 275 -10.43 30.08 -29.83
CA LYS A 275 -10.80 30.98 -30.92
C LYS A 275 -10.72 32.44 -30.47
N ASP A 276 -10.21 33.34 -31.32
CA ASP A 276 -10.35 34.78 -31.09
C ASP A 276 -11.83 35.19 -31.24
N ALA A 277 -12.31 36.10 -30.41
CA ALA A 277 -13.70 36.52 -30.44
C ALA A 277 -14.14 37.11 -31.80
N LYS A 278 -13.24 37.83 -32.47
CA LYS A 278 -13.45 38.40 -33.81
C LYS A 278 -13.73 37.34 -34.90
N ASP A 279 -13.35 36.08 -34.65
CA ASP A 279 -13.50 34.98 -35.60
C ASP A 279 -14.69 34.06 -35.26
N VAL A 280 -15.49 34.41 -34.24
CA VAL A 280 -16.74 33.73 -33.89
C VAL A 280 -17.85 34.25 -34.82
N LYS A 281 -18.39 33.37 -35.67
CA LYS A 281 -19.25 33.73 -36.82
C LYS A 281 -20.54 34.43 -36.40
N ASN A 282 -21.18 33.96 -35.33
CA ASN A 282 -22.47 34.46 -34.87
C ASN A 282 -22.38 35.38 -33.64
N LEU A 283 -21.18 35.88 -33.30
CA LEU A 283 -21.01 36.76 -32.14
C LEU A 283 -21.91 38.00 -32.23
N ILE A 284 -21.99 38.63 -33.40
CA ILE A 284 -22.86 39.79 -33.63
C ILE A 284 -24.33 39.46 -33.34
N ASP A 285 -24.81 38.28 -33.71
CA ASP A 285 -26.19 37.87 -33.44
C ASP A 285 -26.43 37.60 -31.96
N VAL A 286 -25.46 37.05 -31.24
CA VAL A 286 -25.51 36.94 -29.77
C VAL A 286 -25.57 38.31 -29.12
N LEU A 287 -24.76 39.27 -29.57
CA LEU A 287 -24.77 40.63 -29.04
C LEU A 287 -26.09 41.37 -29.33
N LYS A 288 -26.71 41.12 -30.49
CA LYS A 288 -28.07 41.62 -30.80
C LYS A 288 -29.12 41.08 -29.83
N LYS A 289 -28.99 39.83 -29.37
CA LYS A 289 -29.87 39.27 -28.32
C LYS A 289 -29.70 40.00 -27.00
N ASN A 290 -28.46 40.34 -26.62
CA ASN A 290 -28.19 41.14 -25.41
C ASN A 290 -28.84 42.54 -25.50
N ASP A 291 -28.75 43.18 -26.68
CA ASP A 291 -29.40 44.47 -26.94
C ASP A 291 -30.93 44.37 -26.84
N ALA A 292 -31.54 43.37 -27.50
CA ALA A 292 -32.98 43.14 -27.41
C ALA A 292 -33.44 42.91 -25.96
N TYR A 293 -32.70 42.10 -25.19
CA TYR A 293 -33.01 41.84 -23.79
C TYR A 293 -32.86 43.10 -22.91
N SER A 294 -31.83 43.91 -23.14
CA SER A 294 -31.64 45.18 -22.43
C SER A 294 -32.81 46.15 -22.65
N LYS A 295 -33.33 46.23 -23.89
CA LYS A 295 -34.49 47.05 -24.25
C LYS A 295 -35.77 46.51 -23.63
N GLU A 296 -35.90 45.18 -23.52
CA GLU A 296 -37.04 44.54 -22.88
C GLU A 296 -37.14 44.90 -21.39
N LEU A 297 -36.01 44.92 -20.67
CA LEU A 297 -35.97 45.28 -19.25
C LEU A 297 -36.07 46.79 -18.99
N ASN A 298 -35.80 47.63 -19.98
CA ASN A 298 -35.83 49.09 -19.86
C ASN A 298 -36.86 49.70 -20.83
N LYS A 299 -38.10 49.20 -20.79
CA LYS A 299 -39.20 49.71 -21.62
C LYS A 299 -39.64 51.10 -21.17
N ASN A 300 -39.84 51.98 -22.15
CA ASN A 300 -40.47 53.27 -21.91
C ASN A 300 -41.92 53.08 -21.44
N SER A 301 -42.36 54.00 -20.59
CA SER A 301 -43.74 54.12 -20.14
C SER A 301 -44.20 55.58 -20.22
N THR A 302 -45.43 55.86 -19.82
CA THR A 302 -45.94 57.24 -19.74
C THR A 302 -45.19 58.10 -18.75
N ASN A 303 -44.58 57.51 -17.72
CA ASN A 303 -43.97 58.22 -16.60
C ASN A 303 -42.44 58.28 -16.70
N GLU A 304 -41.85 57.35 -17.45
CA GLU A 304 -40.40 57.16 -17.49
C GLU A 304 -39.92 56.75 -18.88
N THR A 305 -38.81 57.35 -19.29
CA THR A 305 -38.11 56.99 -20.53
C THR A 305 -36.68 56.54 -20.23
N TYR A 306 -36.18 55.65 -21.07
CA TYR A 306 -34.87 55.02 -20.97
C TYR A 306 -34.11 55.24 -22.28
N THR A 307 -32.85 55.64 -22.14
CA THR A 307 -31.88 55.67 -23.24
C THR A 307 -30.71 54.76 -22.87
N LEU A 308 -30.36 53.85 -23.79
CA LEU A 308 -29.33 52.84 -23.61
C LEU A 308 -28.17 53.13 -24.59
N GLU A 309 -26.97 53.35 -24.07
CA GLU A 309 -25.77 53.58 -24.87
C GLU A 309 -24.76 52.45 -24.59
N PRO A 310 -24.46 51.55 -25.55
CA PRO A 310 -23.52 50.45 -25.32
C PRO A 310 -22.12 50.97 -25.03
N GLN A 311 -21.45 50.38 -24.02
CA GLN A 311 -20.12 50.77 -23.56
C GLN A 311 -19.05 49.69 -23.84
N GLY A 312 -19.47 48.45 -24.10
CA GLY A 312 -18.58 47.34 -24.41
C GLY A 312 -19.22 46.00 -24.09
N SER A 313 -18.78 44.95 -24.77
CA SER A 313 -19.21 43.57 -24.54
C SER A 313 -18.12 42.77 -23.85
N TYR A 314 -18.50 41.85 -22.97
CA TYR A 314 -17.57 41.09 -22.14
C TYR A 314 -17.92 39.61 -22.17
N ILE A 315 -16.89 38.78 -22.07
CA ILE A 315 -16.99 37.33 -21.94
C ILE A 315 -16.59 36.91 -20.52
N GLY A 316 -17.38 36.02 -19.93
CA GLY A 316 -17.04 35.31 -18.70
C GLY A 316 -17.05 33.80 -18.95
N ILE A 317 -16.34 33.06 -18.09
CA ILE A 317 -16.41 31.59 -18.07
C ILE A 317 -16.93 31.13 -16.73
N THR A 318 -18.06 30.42 -16.78
CA THR A 318 -18.62 29.76 -15.61
C THR A 318 -18.26 28.27 -15.65
N THR A 319 -17.83 27.72 -14.52
CA THR A 319 -17.42 26.32 -14.40
C THR A 319 -18.11 25.68 -13.21
N GLY A 320 -18.39 24.38 -13.30
CA GLY A 320 -18.70 23.58 -12.11
C GLY A 320 -17.52 23.53 -11.12
N ILE A 321 -17.79 22.99 -9.93
CA ILE A 321 -16.79 22.86 -8.85
C ILE A 321 -15.69 21.85 -9.22
N GLY A 322 -16.04 20.82 -10.01
CA GLY A 322 -15.10 19.78 -10.40
C GLY A 322 -14.17 20.21 -11.54
N ASN A 323 -12.95 19.69 -11.52
CA ASN A 323 -11.99 19.80 -12.63
C ASN A 323 -12.46 19.08 -13.91
N THR A 324 -13.41 18.16 -13.77
CA THR A 324 -14.06 17.42 -14.86
C THR A 324 -15.38 18.07 -15.32
N SER A 325 -15.86 19.11 -14.62
CA SER A 325 -17.09 19.79 -15.00
C SER A 325 -16.92 20.56 -16.30
N SER A 326 -17.95 20.55 -17.14
CA SER A 326 -17.99 21.41 -18.32
C SER A 326 -17.96 22.89 -17.93
N ALA A 327 -17.53 23.71 -18.89
CA ALA A 327 -17.56 25.16 -18.79
C ALA A 327 -18.66 25.73 -19.68
N ASP A 328 -19.23 26.84 -19.23
CA ASP A 328 -20.18 27.68 -19.95
C ASP A 328 -19.53 29.02 -20.28
N ILE A 329 -19.90 29.54 -21.45
CA ILE A 329 -19.50 30.86 -21.92
C ILE A 329 -20.64 31.83 -21.62
N ASP A 330 -20.31 32.91 -20.92
CA ASP A 330 -21.22 33.99 -20.61
C ASP A 330 -20.90 35.18 -21.53
N ILE A 331 -21.91 35.75 -22.18
CA ILE A 331 -21.72 36.94 -23.03
C ILE A 331 -22.63 38.05 -22.55
N ILE A 332 -22.05 39.16 -22.10
CA ILE A 332 -22.78 40.34 -21.63
C ILE A 332 -22.40 41.60 -22.41
N THR A 333 -23.29 42.59 -22.43
CA THR A 333 -23.01 43.93 -22.92
C THR A 333 -23.33 44.94 -21.82
N VAL A 334 -22.38 45.84 -21.55
CA VAL A 334 -22.56 46.96 -20.63
C VAL A 334 -23.21 48.12 -21.38
N TYR A 335 -24.18 48.76 -20.76
CA TYR A 335 -24.85 49.95 -21.23
C TYR A 335 -24.81 51.05 -20.17
N LYS A 336 -24.61 52.27 -20.63
CA LYS A 336 -24.98 53.46 -19.88
C LYS A 336 -26.49 53.65 -20.05
N VAL A 337 -27.21 53.55 -18.95
CA VAL A 337 -28.67 53.64 -18.86
C VAL A 337 -29.04 55.00 -18.30
N THR A 338 -29.63 55.85 -19.13
CA THR A 338 -30.20 57.14 -18.70
C THR A 338 -31.70 56.97 -18.52
N ARG A 339 -32.16 57.03 -17.27
CA ARG A 339 -33.58 56.97 -16.89
C ARG A 339 -34.08 58.37 -16.59
N LYS A 340 -35.10 58.83 -17.31
CA LYS A 340 -35.72 60.16 -17.13
C LYS A 340 -37.18 60.02 -16.71
N GLY A 341 -37.54 60.67 -15.61
CA GLY A 341 -38.92 60.89 -15.19
C GLY A 341 -39.26 62.38 -15.16
N SER A 342 -40.48 62.73 -14.76
CA SER A 342 -40.93 64.13 -14.73
C SER A 342 -40.12 65.04 -13.81
N LEU A 343 -39.50 64.49 -12.76
CA LEU A 343 -38.78 65.24 -11.73
C LEU A 343 -37.32 64.80 -11.55
N PHE A 344 -36.81 63.86 -12.36
CA PHE A 344 -35.46 63.32 -12.17
C PHE A 344 -34.83 62.83 -13.47
N THR A 345 -33.50 62.79 -13.47
CA THR A 345 -32.70 62.10 -14.48
C THR A 345 -31.57 61.37 -13.77
N ASN A 346 -31.53 60.05 -13.91
CA ASN A 346 -30.51 59.20 -13.31
C ASN A 346 -29.72 58.49 -14.39
N VAL A 347 -28.40 58.45 -14.23
CA VAL A 347 -27.49 57.68 -15.08
C VAL A 347 -26.92 56.54 -14.26
N SER A 348 -26.93 55.34 -14.82
CA SER A 348 -26.29 54.17 -14.22
C SER A 348 -25.72 53.25 -15.28
N TYR A 349 -24.66 52.54 -14.95
CA TYR A 349 -24.05 51.54 -15.81
C TYR A 349 -24.53 50.16 -15.40
N LYS A 350 -25.12 49.43 -16.35
CA LYS A 350 -25.72 48.11 -16.14
C LYS A 350 -25.26 47.17 -17.25
N TYR A 351 -25.22 45.88 -16.96
CA TYR A 351 -24.94 44.86 -17.98
C TYR A 351 -26.13 43.93 -18.18
N TYR A 352 -26.24 43.42 -19.40
CA TYR A 352 -27.29 42.50 -19.84
C TYR A 352 -26.69 41.45 -20.76
N GLY A 353 -27.11 40.19 -20.62
CA GLY A 353 -26.65 39.11 -21.48
C GLY A 353 -27.21 37.76 -21.08
N PHE A 354 -26.47 36.70 -21.41
CA PHE A 354 -26.89 35.33 -21.14
C PHE A 354 -25.71 34.44 -20.70
N ASP A 355 -25.96 33.56 -19.73
CA ASP A 355 -25.06 32.48 -19.29
C ASP A 355 -25.50 31.16 -19.91
N GLY A 356 -24.53 30.34 -20.34
CA GLY A 356 -24.80 29.00 -20.87
C GLY A 356 -24.58 28.83 -22.37
N TYR A 357 -23.63 29.56 -22.98
CA TYR A 357 -23.17 29.25 -24.34
C TYR A 357 -22.06 28.19 -24.34
N GLU A 358 -21.91 27.50 -25.47
CA GLU A 358 -20.72 26.73 -25.84
C GLU A 358 -20.27 27.13 -27.24
N LEU A 359 -18.98 26.97 -27.53
CA LEU A 359 -18.45 27.16 -28.87
C LEU A 359 -18.48 25.84 -29.65
N LYS A 360 -19.23 25.79 -30.75
CA LYS A 360 -19.32 24.66 -31.68
C LYS A 360 -19.23 25.18 -33.12
N ASP A 361 -18.31 24.62 -33.91
CA ASP A 361 -18.12 24.96 -35.33
C ASP A 361 -18.02 26.47 -35.60
N ASP A 362 -17.22 27.16 -34.78
CA ASP A 362 -17.03 28.62 -34.74
C ASP A 362 -18.28 29.45 -34.35
N ASN A 363 -19.33 28.82 -33.83
CA ASN A 363 -20.56 29.47 -33.38
C ASN A 363 -20.77 29.30 -31.88
N LEU A 364 -21.26 30.35 -31.24
CA LEU A 364 -21.81 30.29 -29.89
C LEU A 364 -23.21 29.67 -29.95
N VAL A 365 -23.36 28.48 -29.40
CA VAL A 365 -24.61 27.73 -29.33
C VAL A 365 -25.13 27.79 -27.90
N ALA A 366 -26.41 28.14 -27.75
CA ALA A 366 -27.06 28.14 -26.45
C ALA A 366 -27.26 26.70 -25.97
N LYS A 367 -26.80 26.38 -24.77
CA LYS A 367 -27.11 25.11 -24.12
C LYS A 367 -28.56 25.10 -23.64
N GLU A 368 -29.06 23.88 -23.40
CA GLU A 368 -30.32 23.71 -22.70
C GLU A 368 -30.25 24.40 -21.33
N GLY A 369 -31.27 25.19 -20.99
CA GLY A 369 -31.32 25.92 -19.73
C GLY A 369 -30.49 27.20 -19.70
N ILE A 370 -30.10 27.77 -20.85
CA ILE A 370 -29.50 29.11 -20.94
C ILE A 370 -30.32 30.13 -20.14
N ARG A 371 -29.67 30.99 -19.34
CA ARG A 371 -30.36 31.97 -18.50
C ARG A 371 -29.94 33.39 -18.84
N PRO A 372 -30.85 34.36 -18.70
CA PRO A 372 -30.48 35.75 -18.80
C PRO A 372 -29.65 36.17 -17.58
N ILE A 373 -28.64 37.00 -17.84
CA ILE A 373 -27.83 37.68 -16.82
C ILE A 373 -28.12 39.17 -16.92
N TYR A 374 -28.36 39.80 -15.77
CA TYR A 374 -28.37 41.26 -15.68
C TYR A 374 -27.81 41.69 -14.33
N GLY A 375 -27.26 42.91 -14.28
CA GLY A 375 -26.69 43.44 -13.05
C GLY A 375 -26.02 44.80 -13.22
N GLY A 376 -25.14 45.14 -12.27
CA GLY A 376 -24.53 46.46 -12.16
C GLY A 376 -25.44 47.44 -11.42
N GLY A 377 -25.66 48.62 -12.01
CA GLY A 377 -26.35 49.74 -11.37
C GLY A 377 -25.41 50.71 -10.66
N ARG A 378 -24.15 50.80 -11.11
CA ARG A 378 -23.17 51.76 -10.60
C ARG A 378 -23.37 53.12 -11.26
N GLU A 379 -23.17 54.19 -10.51
CA GLU A 379 -23.15 55.55 -11.08
C GLU A 379 -21.86 55.81 -11.88
N ASP A 380 -20.78 55.10 -11.52
CA ASP A 380 -19.48 55.17 -12.17
C ASP A 380 -19.21 53.90 -13.01
N PHE A 381 -18.73 54.11 -14.24
CA PHE A 381 -18.38 53.04 -15.15
C PHE A 381 -17.12 52.28 -14.71
N GLU A 382 -16.13 52.98 -14.15
CA GLU A 382 -14.89 52.34 -13.71
C GLU A 382 -15.15 51.37 -12.56
N ALA A 383 -15.99 51.77 -11.60
CA ALA A 383 -16.46 50.88 -10.54
C ALA A 383 -17.15 49.60 -11.08
N LEU A 384 -17.86 49.68 -12.21
CA LEU A 384 -18.45 48.52 -12.86
C LEU A 384 -17.39 47.65 -13.55
N LYS A 385 -16.40 48.24 -14.21
CA LYS A 385 -15.29 47.49 -14.82
C LYS A 385 -14.51 46.69 -13.78
N GLU A 386 -14.24 47.28 -12.62
CA GLU A 386 -13.59 46.55 -11.52
C GLU A 386 -14.44 45.37 -11.02
N GLU A 387 -15.76 45.54 -10.97
CA GLU A 387 -16.66 44.43 -10.64
C GLU A 387 -16.58 43.30 -11.67
N LEU A 388 -16.60 43.64 -12.96
CA LEU A 388 -16.48 42.67 -14.04
C LEU A 388 -15.12 41.95 -13.98
N GLN A 389 -14.03 42.67 -13.74
CA GLN A 389 -12.69 42.09 -13.58
C GLN A 389 -12.63 41.12 -12.38
N ARG A 390 -13.22 41.49 -11.22
CA ARG A 390 -13.30 40.59 -10.06
C ARG A 390 -14.12 39.33 -10.33
N LYS A 391 -15.10 39.42 -11.23
CA LYS A 391 -15.90 38.29 -11.73
C LYS A 391 -15.25 37.59 -12.93
N GLU A 392 -14.02 37.96 -13.29
CA GLU A 392 -13.25 37.39 -14.40
C GLU A 392 -13.91 37.57 -15.78
N TYR A 393 -14.69 38.64 -15.95
CA TYR A 393 -15.19 39.06 -17.25
C TYR A 393 -14.15 39.90 -18.00
N HIS A 394 -13.93 39.57 -19.27
CA HIS A 394 -12.92 40.20 -20.12
C HIS A 394 -13.57 40.90 -21.30
N LEU A 395 -13.05 42.07 -21.66
CA LEU A 395 -13.56 42.86 -22.77
C LEU A 395 -13.39 42.10 -24.09
N ILE A 396 -14.45 42.06 -24.88
CA ILE A 396 -14.47 41.49 -26.22
C ILE A 396 -14.15 42.59 -27.22
N GLU A 397 -13.08 42.42 -27.99
CA GLU A 397 -12.80 43.25 -29.15
C GLU A 397 -13.66 42.78 -30.33
N VAL A 398 -14.73 43.52 -30.60
CA VAL A 398 -15.59 43.30 -31.77
C VAL A 398 -15.09 44.20 -32.90
N LYS A 399 -14.92 43.65 -34.11
CA LYS A 399 -14.72 44.48 -35.30
C LYS A 399 -15.95 45.36 -35.47
N LYS A 400 -15.76 46.68 -35.50
CA LYS A 400 -16.83 47.58 -35.97
C LYS A 400 -17.06 47.24 -37.44
N GLU A 401 -18.30 46.96 -37.82
CA GLU A 401 -18.67 46.93 -39.24
C GLU A 401 -18.34 48.32 -39.82
N GLU A 402 -17.49 48.36 -40.84
CA GLU A 402 -17.20 49.57 -41.63
C GLU A 402 -18.40 49.96 -42.50
#